data_AF-A0A2J8RJ93-F1
#
_entry.id   AF-A0A2J8RJ93-F1
#
_cell.length_a   1.000
_cell.length_b   1.000
_cell.length_c   1.000
_cell.angle_alpha   90.00
_cell.angle_beta   90.00
_cell.angle_gamma   90.00
#
_symmetry.space_group_name_H-M   'P 1'
#
loop_
_entity.id
_entity.type
_entity.pdbx_description
1 polymer ?
#
loop_
_entity_poly.entity_id
_entity_poly.type
_entity_poly.pdbx_seq_one_letter_code
_entity_poly.pdbx_strand_id
1 'polypeptide(L)'
;SKLDLVKDKIIQFIQEQLKYKSKFNFVKFDGQAVAWREQLAEVNEDSLEQAQSWIRDMKIGSSTNTLSALKTAFADKETQAIYLLTDGRPDQGTSPHLLLTAAI
;
A
#
# COMPACT_ATOMS: atom_id res chain seq x y z
N SER A 1 -7.85 -1.75 17.86
CA SER A 1 -8.29 -0.49 17.22
C SER A 1 -8.69 -0.75 15.77
N LYS A 2 -9.28 0.22 15.03
CA LYS A 2 -9.57 0.06 13.58
C LYS A 2 -8.30 -0.26 12.78
N LEU A 3 -7.17 0.37 13.14
CA LEU A 3 -5.88 0.11 12.52
C LEU A 3 -5.41 -1.34 12.74
N ASP A 4 -5.57 -1.87 13.95
CA ASP A 4 -5.15 -3.25 14.24
C ASP A 4 -5.94 -4.26 13.42
N LEU A 5 -7.25 -4.04 13.25
CA LEU A 5 -8.09 -4.87 12.38
C LEU A 5 -7.59 -4.84 10.92
N VAL A 6 -7.23 -3.65 10.41
CA VAL A 6 -6.68 -3.51 9.05
C VAL A 6 -5.36 -4.24 8.92
N LYS A 7 -4.46 -4.11 9.90
CA LYS A 7 -3.17 -4.84 9.92
C LYS A 7 -3.39 -6.34 9.88
N ASP A 8 -4.29 -6.87 10.72
CA ASP A 8 -4.59 -8.30 10.76
C ASP A 8 -5.16 -8.79 9.43
N LYS A 9 -6.00 -7.98 8.76
CA LYS A 9 -6.54 -8.32 7.43
C LYS A 9 -5.47 -8.29 6.33
N ILE A 10 -4.52 -7.36 6.37
CA ILE A 10 -3.40 -7.34 5.44
C ILE A 10 -2.51 -8.57 5.67
N ILE A 11 -2.23 -8.93 6.93
CA ILE A 11 -1.43 -10.11 7.26
C ILE A 11 -2.14 -11.39 6.78
N GLN A 12 -3.45 -11.49 6.99
CA GLN A 12 -4.26 -12.58 6.46
C GLN A 12 -4.15 -12.65 4.92
N PHE A 13 -4.25 -11.51 4.23
CA PHE A 13 -4.06 -11.44 2.78
C PHE A 13 -2.66 -11.90 2.34
N ILE A 14 -1.61 -11.55 3.08
CA ILE A 14 -0.24 -12.01 2.81
C ILE A 14 -0.19 -13.54 2.86
N GLN A 15 -0.75 -14.13 3.92
CA GLN A 15 -0.70 -15.56 4.22
C GLN A 15 -1.61 -16.41 3.32
N GLU A 16 -2.69 -15.85 2.80
CA GLU A 16 -3.70 -16.59 2.03
C GLU A 16 -3.60 -16.35 0.53
N GLN A 17 -3.19 -15.15 0.09
CA GLN A 17 -3.32 -14.73 -1.31
C GLN A 17 -1.98 -14.24 -1.89
N LEU A 18 -1.26 -13.37 -1.18
CA LEU A 18 -0.05 -12.73 -1.72
C LEU A 18 1.11 -13.71 -1.92
N LYS A 19 1.22 -14.72 -1.05
CA LYS A 19 2.26 -15.77 -1.15
C LYS A 19 2.23 -16.58 -2.45
N TYR A 20 1.15 -16.46 -3.23
CA TYR A 20 1.00 -17.12 -4.54
C TYR A 20 1.22 -16.17 -5.73
N LYS A 21 1.70 -14.95 -5.48
CA LYS A 21 2.10 -13.99 -6.52
C LYS A 21 3.61 -14.10 -6.80
N SER A 22 4.08 -13.48 -7.87
CA SER A 22 5.50 -13.46 -8.22
C SER A 22 6.25 -12.38 -7.43
N LYS A 23 5.79 -11.14 -7.51
CA LYS A 23 6.38 -10.00 -6.82
C LYS A 23 5.33 -9.13 -6.13
N PHE A 24 5.76 -8.37 -5.13
CA PHE A 24 4.91 -7.43 -4.41
C PHE A 24 5.70 -6.30 -3.76
N ASN A 25 5.01 -5.24 -3.39
CA ASN A 25 5.51 -4.21 -2.49
C ASN A 25 4.32 -3.60 -1.74
N PHE A 26 4.60 -2.91 -0.64
CA PHE A 26 3.61 -2.14 0.11
C PHE A 26 4.00 -0.67 0.16
N VAL A 27 3.01 0.20 0.04
CA VAL A 27 3.16 1.64 0.26
C VAL A 27 2.18 2.06 1.34
N LYS A 28 2.69 2.47 2.50
CA LYS A 28 1.90 3.11 3.55
C LYS A 28 1.81 4.58 3.19
N PHE A 29 0.62 5.16 3.32
CA PHE A 29 0.48 6.61 3.16
C PHE A 29 -0.39 7.24 4.25
N ASP A 30 -0.02 8.47 4.58
CA ASP A 30 -0.75 9.42 5.40
C ASP A 30 -0.51 10.83 4.81
N GLY A 31 0.06 11.79 5.54
CA GLY A 31 0.60 13.01 4.93
C GLY A 31 1.81 12.74 4.03
N GLN A 32 2.52 11.63 4.25
CA GLN A 32 3.62 11.16 3.42
C GLN A 32 3.34 9.77 2.87
N ALA A 33 4.05 9.37 1.81
CA ALA A 33 4.01 8.01 1.27
C ALA A 33 5.37 7.34 1.49
N VAL A 34 5.36 6.16 2.11
CA VAL A 34 6.55 5.40 2.45
C VAL A 34 6.39 3.97 1.92
N ALA A 35 7.28 3.57 1.01
CA ALA A 35 7.34 2.21 0.52
C ALA A 35 8.11 1.31 1.48
N TRP A 36 7.71 0.05 1.58
CA TRP A 36 8.45 -0.97 2.33
C TRP A 36 9.79 -1.30 1.64
N ARG A 37 9.78 -1.39 0.32
CA ARG A 37 10.98 -1.54 -0.54
C ARG A 37 11.00 -0.46 -1.61
N GLU A 38 12.19 -0.18 -2.17
CA GLU A 38 12.33 0.74 -3.30
C GLU A 38 11.70 0.18 -4.59
N GLN A 39 11.69 -1.14 -4.76
CA GLN A 39 11.13 -1.87 -5.90
C GLN A 39 10.33 -3.08 -5.44
N LEU A 40 9.55 -3.67 -6.34
CA LEU A 40 8.85 -4.95 -6.16
C LEU A 40 9.83 -6.05 -5.71
N ALA A 41 9.54 -6.65 -4.57
CA ALA A 41 10.29 -7.79 -4.04
C ALA A 41 9.70 -9.10 -4.56
N GLU A 42 10.55 -10.07 -4.88
CA GLU A 42 10.14 -11.45 -5.14
C GLU A 42 9.44 -12.04 -3.92
N VAL A 43 8.39 -12.82 -4.15
CA VAL A 43 7.67 -13.55 -3.11
C VAL A 43 8.49 -14.76 -2.66
N ASN A 44 8.95 -14.70 -1.43
CA ASN A 44 9.60 -15.79 -0.69
C ASN A 44 9.39 -15.64 0.82
N GLU A 45 9.72 -16.66 1.61
CA GLU A 45 9.48 -16.68 3.06
C GLU A 45 10.03 -15.43 3.77
N ASP A 46 11.29 -15.07 3.50
CA ASP A 46 11.97 -13.92 4.10
C ASP A 46 11.28 -12.59 3.76
N SER A 47 10.93 -12.38 2.49
CA SER A 47 10.20 -11.19 2.04
C SER A 47 8.82 -11.06 2.71
N LEU A 48 8.11 -12.18 2.87
CA LEU A 48 6.78 -12.22 3.47
C LEU A 48 6.84 -11.95 4.98
N GLU A 49 7.84 -12.49 5.67
CA GLU A 49 8.07 -12.22 7.09
C GLU A 49 8.44 -10.76 7.35
N GLN A 50 9.38 -10.21 6.56
CA GLN A 50 9.78 -8.81 6.67
C GLN A 50 8.62 -7.85 6.38
N ALA A 51 7.80 -8.15 5.37
CA ALA A 51 6.60 -7.37 5.09
C ALA A 51 5.59 -7.43 6.23
N GLN A 52 5.35 -8.61 6.82
CA GLN A 52 4.47 -8.75 7.98
C GLN A 52 4.97 -7.93 9.19
N SER A 53 6.29 -7.96 9.46
CA SER A 53 6.89 -7.14 10.51
C SER A 53 6.67 -5.64 10.25
N TRP A 54 6.94 -5.19 9.03
CA TRP A 54 6.73 -3.80 8.64
C TRP A 54 5.26 -3.36 8.77
N ILE A 55 4.31 -4.22 8.40
CA ILE A 55 2.87 -3.97 8.56
C ILE A 55 2.48 -3.87 10.04
N ARG A 56 3.03 -4.73 10.91
CA ARG A 56 2.80 -4.70 12.36
C ARG A 56 3.28 -3.38 12.99
N ASP A 57 4.40 -2.85 12.50
CA ASP A 57 5.00 -1.62 13.02
C ASP A 57 4.32 -0.32 12.55
N MET A 58 3.40 -0.38 11.59
CA MET A 58 2.70 0.80 11.09
C MET A 58 1.95 1.55 12.21
N LYS A 59 2.06 2.87 12.23
CA LYS A 59 1.34 3.74 13.18
C LYS A 59 0.34 4.62 12.46
N ILE A 60 -0.68 5.07 13.20
CA ILE A 60 -1.64 6.06 12.72
C ILE A 60 -0.88 7.32 12.31
N GLY A 61 -1.17 7.80 11.10
CA GLY A 61 -0.60 9.02 10.54
C GLY A 61 -1.56 10.20 10.60
N SER A 62 -1.27 11.23 9.81
CA SER A 62 -2.06 12.46 9.73
C SER A 62 -3.05 12.48 8.55
N SER A 63 -2.75 13.20 7.47
CA SER A 63 -3.62 13.46 6.31
C SER A 63 -3.76 12.24 5.39
N THR A 64 -4.34 12.44 4.19
CA THR A 64 -4.58 11.40 3.18
C THR A 64 -4.00 11.82 1.82
N ASN A 65 -2.67 11.73 1.67
CA ASN A 65 -1.93 12.12 0.47
C ASN A 65 -1.90 10.98 -0.56
N THR A 66 -3.07 10.70 -1.15
CA THR A 66 -3.27 9.63 -2.13
C THR A 66 -2.39 9.80 -3.38
N LEU A 67 -2.18 11.05 -3.84
CA LEU A 67 -1.37 11.30 -5.03
C LEU A 67 0.10 10.88 -4.81
N SER A 68 0.68 11.19 -3.65
CA SER A 68 2.04 10.76 -3.33
C SER A 68 2.14 9.24 -3.25
N ALA A 69 1.14 8.59 -2.65
CA ALA A 69 1.08 7.13 -2.57
C ALA A 69 1.11 6.46 -3.95
N LEU A 70 0.28 6.95 -4.88
CA LEU A 70 0.22 6.42 -6.25
C LEU A 70 1.51 6.71 -7.02
N LYS A 71 2.09 7.91 -6.90
CA LYS A 71 3.38 8.22 -7.53
C LYS A 71 4.49 7.29 -7.03
N THR A 72 4.55 7.03 -5.74
CA THR A 72 5.51 6.09 -5.14
C THR A 72 5.30 4.67 -5.66
N ALA A 73 4.05 4.20 -5.72
CA ALA A 73 3.75 2.86 -6.19
C ALA A 73 4.03 2.67 -7.71
N PHE A 74 3.76 3.69 -8.53
CA PHE A 74 4.05 3.69 -9.97
C PHE A 74 5.51 4.00 -10.33
N ALA A 75 6.36 4.37 -9.35
CA ALA A 75 7.77 4.64 -9.62
C ALA A 75 8.51 3.38 -10.10
N ASP A 76 8.05 2.20 -9.67
CA ASP A 76 8.51 0.93 -10.21
C ASP A 76 7.79 0.61 -11.53
N LYS A 77 8.58 0.48 -12.60
CA LYS A 77 8.09 0.19 -13.96
C LYS A 77 7.58 -1.24 -14.12
N GLU A 78 7.93 -2.14 -13.21
CA GLU A 78 7.39 -3.51 -13.19
C GLU A 78 5.99 -3.58 -12.56
N THR A 79 5.51 -2.49 -11.93
CA THR A 79 4.16 -2.43 -11.32
C THR A 79 3.07 -2.56 -12.38
N GLN A 80 2.34 -3.68 -12.33
CA GLN A 80 1.24 -3.96 -13.25
C GLN A 80 -0.14 -3.54 -12.71
N ALA A 81 -0.29 -3.54 -11.39
CA ALA A 81 -1.55 -3.23 -10.72
C ALA A 81 -1.29 -2.66 -9.32
N ILE A 82 -2.21 -1.82 -8.86
CA ILE A 82 -2.21 -1.24 -7.51
C ILE A 82 -3.57 -1.52 -6.88
N TYR A 83 -3.54 -2.08 -5.67
CA TYR A 83 -4.71 -2.18 -4.79
C TYR A 83 -4.64 -1.02 -3.79
N LEU A 84 -5.65 -0.16 -3.78
CA LEU A 84 -5.67 1.04 -2.95
C LEU A 84 -6.69 0.90 -1.82
N LEU A 85 -6.21 0.67 -0.59
CA LEU A 85 -7.06 0.68 0.60
C LEU A 85 -7.02 2.07 1.26
N THR A 86 -8.17 2.75 1.34
CA THR A 86 -8.29 4.05 2.02
C THR A 86 -9.66 4.24 2.65
N ASP A 87 -9.72 4.91 3.80
CA ASP A 87 -10.97 5.30 4.47
C ASP A 87 -11.27 6.81 4.38
N GLY A 88 -10.46 7.55 3.62
CA GLY A 88 -10.54 9.00 3.48
C GLY A 88 -10.63 9.45 2.02
N ARG A 89 -11.07 10.69 1.82
CA ARG A 89 -10.98 11.35 0.50
C ARG A 89 -9.54 11.86 0.31
N PRO A 90 -9.00 11.82 -0.92
CA PRO A 90 -7.72 12.46 -1.22
C PRO A 90 -7.72 13.92 -0.76
N ASP A 91 -6.60 14.37 -0.18
CA ASP A 91 -6.43 15.76 0.29
C ASP A 91 -6.01 16.74 -0.83
N GLN A 92 -5.76 16.24 -2.04
CA GLN A 92 -5.56 17.07 -3.23
C GLN A 92 -6.90 17.59 -3.76
N GLY A 93 -6.97 18.89 -4.05
CA GLY A 93 -8.13 19.50 -4.70
C GLY A 93 -8.42 18.88 -6.07
N THR A 94 -9.70 18.74 -6.42
CA THR A 94 -10.13 18.24 -7.74
C THR A 94 -9.74 19.23 -8.82
N SER A 95 -8.60 19.00 -9.50
CA SER A 95 -8.34 19.62 -10.79
C SER A 95 -9.23 18.95 -11.84
N PRO A 96 -9.94 19.70 -12.70
CA PRO A 96 -10.95 19.15 -13.63
C PRO A 96 -10.42 18.15 -14.67
N HIS A 97 -9.11 17.93 -14.73
CA HIS A 97 -8.46 17.00 -15.65
C HIS A 97 -8.05 15.65 -15.02
N LEU A 98 -8.24 15.44 -13.72
CA LEU A 98 -7.86 14.19 -13.06
C LEU A 98 -9.09 13.35 -12.70
N LEU A 99 -9.57 12.55 -13.66
CA LEU A 99 -10.50 11.46 -13.37
C LEU A 99 -9.72 10.30 -12.75
N LEU A 100 -9.69 10.24 -11.42
CA LEU A 100 -9.31 9.03 -10.70
C LEU A 100 -10.59 8.26 -10.36
N THR A 101 -10.97 7.31 -11.22
CA THR A 101 -11.94 6.28 -10.84
C THR A 101 -11.26 5.33 -9.87
N ALA A 102 -11.66 5.37 -8.59
CA ALA A 102 -11.24 4.38 -7.61
C ALA A 102 -11.90 3.02 -7.93
N ALA A 103 -11.07 1.98 -8.06
CA ALA A 103 -11.49 0.60 -7.92
C ALA A 103 -11.16 0.17 -6.47
N ILE A 104 -12.14 -0.51 -5.87
CA ILE A 104 -12.31 -0.96 -4.47
C ILE A 104 -11.01 -1.17 -3.67
#